data_AF-A0A7I7TCT6-F1
#
_entry.id   AF-A0A7I7TCT6-F1
#
_cell.length_a   1.000
_cell.length_b   1.000
_cell.length_c   1.000
_cell.angle_alpha   90.00
_cell.angle_beta   90.00
_cell.angle_gamma   90.00
#
_symmetry.space_group_name_H-M   'P 1'
#
loop_
_entity.id
_entity.type
_entity.pdbx_description
1 polymer ?
#
loop_
_entity_poly.entity_id
_entity_poly.type
_entity_poly.pdbx_seq_one_letter_code
_entity_poly.pdbx_strand_id
1 'polypeptide(L)'
;MDRAAQHGPIYVAGDSSGAGLAQTVIVAGATSPLGLTLISPWLDIALTNPAIATIAKRDPWLAVPGLRECGRVWARQLPADDNRVSPIHVELHNLPPIDRYVGDRDIFVADCRHYLK
;
A
#
# COMPACT_ATOMS: atom_id res chain seq x y z
N MET A 1 1.44 -9.61 -26.17
CA MET A 1 0.70 -8.33 -26.22
C MET A 1 -0.32 -8.35 -25.09
N ASP A 2 -0.23 -7.41 -24.17
CA ASP A 2 -1.03 -7.37 -22.95
C ASP A 2 -2.52 -7.15 -23.26
N ARG A 3 -3.39 -8.03 -22.75
CA ARG A 3 -4.86 -7.91 -22.91
C ARG A 3 -5.40 -6.58 -22.40
N ALA A 4 -4.73 -6.00 -21.41
CA ALA A 4 -5.09 -4.73 -20.80
C ALA A 4 -5.06 -3.56 -21.81
N ALA A 5 -4.07 -3.53 -22.72
CA ALA A 5 -3.92 -2.47 -23.71
C ALA A 5 -5.00 -2.48 -24.82
N GLN A 6 -5.81 -3.55 -24.92
CA GLN A 6 -6.84 -3.69 -25.94
C GLN A 6 -8.19 -3.04 -25.57
N HIS A 7 -8.36 -2.57 -24.33
CA HIS A 7 -9.67 -2.15 -23.78
C HIS A 7 -9.78 -0.66 -23.40
N GLY A 8 -8.82 0.18 -23.79
CA GLY A 8 -8.83 1.62 -23.49
C GLY A 8 -8.04 1.99 -22.24
N PRO A 9 -8.20 3.23 -21.71
CA PRO A 9 -7.43 3.73 -20.58
C PRO A 9 -7.69 2.90 -19.32
N ILE A 10 -6.62 2.49 -18.63
CA ILE A 10 -6.70 1.74 -17.37
C ILE A 10 -6.32 2.65 -16.20
N TYR A 11 -7.16 2.65 -15.17
CA TYR A 11 -6.84 3.21 -13.86
C TYR A 11 -6.89 2.07 -12.85
N VAL A 12 -5.92 2.04 -11.94
CA VAL A 12 -5.91 1.07 -10.84
C VAL A 12 -6.27 1.80 -9.56
N ALA A 13 -7.16 1.21 -8.77
CA ALA A 13 -7.54 1.75 -7.47
C ALA A 13 -7.58 0.62 -6.44
N GLY A 14 -7.26 0.96 -5.20
CA GLY A 14 -7.39 0.04 -4.07
C GLY A 14 -7.51 0.78 -2.75
N ASP A 15 -8.12 0.12 -1.77
CA ASP A 15 -8.23 0.58 -0.40
C ASP A 15 -7.49 -0.36 0.57
N SER A 16 -6.94 0.16 1.67
CA SER A 16 -6.34 -0.65 2.73
C SER A 16 -5.27 -1.63 2.18
N SER A 17 -5.42 -2.92 2.40
CA SER A 17 -4.58 -3.98 1.83
C SER A 17 -4.66 -4.04 0.29
N GLY A 18 -5.80 -3.72 -0.29
CA GLY A 18 -6.00 -3.65 -1.74
C GLY A 18 -5.19 -2.52 -2.38
N ALA A 19 -4.97 -1.41 -1.67
CA ALA A 19 -4.11 -0.32 -2.14
C ALA A 19 -2.63 -0.74 -2.14
N GLY A 20 -2.18 -1.45 -1.10
CA GLY A 20 -0.84 -2.05 -1.06
C GLY A 20 -0.65 -3.04 -2.22
N LEU A 21 -1.63 -3.92 -2.45
CA LEU A 21 -1.61 -4.85 -3.58
C LEU A 21 -1.58 -4.13 -4.93
N ALA A 22 -2.41 -3.10 -5.12
CA ALA A 22 -2.45 -2.30 -6.33
C ALA A 22 -1.06 -1.77 -6.66
N GLN A 23 -0.35 -1.20 -5.68
CA GLN A 23 1.00 -0.71 -5.87
C GLN A 23 2.00 -1.81 -6.18
N THR A 24 1.96 -2.94 -5.47
CA THR A 24 2.82 -4.10 -5.75
C THR A 24 2.65 -4.59 -7.19
N VAL A 25 1.42 -4.63 -7.70
CA VAL A 25 1.12 -5.05 -9.08
C VAL A 25 1.69 -4.08 -10.11
N ILE A 26 1.60 -2.77 -9.87
CA ILE A 26 2.18 -1.76 -10.77
C ILE A 26 3.70 -1.85 -10.78
N VAL A 27 4.32 -1.97 -9.61
CA VAL A 27 5.77 -2.15 -9.47
C VAL A 27 6.26 -3.40 -10.20
N ALA A 28 5.50 -4.49 -10.15
CA ALA A 28 5.85 -5.73 -10.84
C ALA A 28 5.79 -5.63 -12.38
N GLY A 29 5.40 -4.48 -12.94
CA GLY A 29 5.37 -4.24 -14.37
C GLY A 29 4.21 -4.91 -15.10
N ALA A 30 3.14 -5.28 -14.39
CA ALA A 30 2.02 -6.03 -14.96
C ALA A 30 1.15 -5.19 -15.90
N THR A 31 1.18 -3.86 -15.80
CA THR A 31 0.45 -2.91 -16.66
C THR A 31 1.07 -1.50 -16.55
N SER A 32 0.91 -0.66 -17.59
CA SER A 32 1.16 0.79 -17.53
C SER A 32 -0.18 1.54 -17.41
N PRO A 33 -0.80 1.60 -16.23
CA PRO A 33 -2.03 2.37 -16.04
C PRO A 33 -1.79 3.87 -16.24
N LEU A 34 -2.86 4.61 -16.51
CA LEU A 34 -2.83 6.08 -16.58
C LEU A 34 -2.89 6.76 -15.22
N GLY A 35 -3.29 6.04 -14.17
CA GLY A 35 -3.39 6.57 -12.81
C GLY A 35 -3.53 5.48 -11.77
N LEU A 36 -3.13 5.80 -10.55
CA LEU A 36 -3.23 4.94 -9.37
C LEU A 36 -3.93 5.70 -8.24
N THR A 37 -5.06 5.18 -7.74
CA THR A 37 -5.74 5.74 -6.56
C THR A 37 -5.57 4.83 -5.35
N LEU A 38 -5.00 5.37 -4.28
CA LEU A 38 -4.73 4.66 -3.03
C LEU A 38 -5.56 5.25 -1.90
N ILE A 39 -6.42 4.45 -1.27
CA ILE A 39 -7.24 4.86 -0.14
C ILE A 39 -6.75 4.14 1.12
N SER A 40 -6.30 4.89 2.12
CA SER A 40 -5.75 4.35 3.38
C SER A 40 -4.76 3.19 3.15
N PRO A 41 -3.70 3.37 2.34
CA PRO A 41 -2.92 2.23 1.88
C PRO A 41 -2.11 1.57 2.98
N TRP A 42 -2.23 0.24 3.11
CA TRP A 42 -1.37 -0.56 3.97
C TRP A 42 -0.11 -0.98 3.22
N LEU A 43 1.01 -0.33 3.54
CA LEU A 43 2.25 -0.39 2.75
C LEU A 43 3.39 -1.14 3.44
N ASP A 44 3.28 -1.31 4.75
CA ASP A 44 4.24 -2.00 5.61
C ASP A 44 3.49 -2.98 6.53
N ILE A 45 3.60 -4.28 6.28
CA ILE A 45 2.94 -5.29 7.10
C ILE A 45 3.59 -5.48 8.48
N ALA A 46 4.83 -5.02 8.68
CA ALA A 46 5.49 -5.01 9.98
C ALA A 46 5.07 -3.81 10.86
N LEU A 47 4.51 -2.76 10.25
CA LEU A 47 4.12 -1.51 10.92
C LEU A 47 5.31 -0.90 11.66
N THR A 48 6.42 -0.70 10.96
CA THR A 48 7.72 -0.27 11.53
C THR A 48 7.77 1.22 11.85
N ASN A 49 6.90 2.03 11.26
CA ASN A 49 6.91 3.47 11.43
C ASN A 49 6.59 3.89 12.87
N PRO A 50 7.51 4.62 13.55
CA PRO A 50 7.36 4.96 14.97
C PRO A 50 6.14 5.86 15.26
N ALA A 51 5.64 6.61 14.28
CA ALA A 51 4.46 7.44 14.45
C ALA A 51 3.17 6.62 14.67
N ILE A 52 3.14 5.36 14.23
CA ILE A 52 2.00 4.44 14.39
C ILE A 52 1.60 4.32 15.86
N ALA A 53 2.57 4.23 16.78
CA ALA A 53 2.29 4.09 18.22
C ALA A 53 1.49 5.26 18.80
N THR A 54 1.62 6.46 18.22
CA THR A 54 0.87 7.65 18.64
C THR A 54 -0.48 7.74 17.94
N ILE A 55 -0.54 7.41 16.65
CA ILE A 55 -1.77 7.48 15.85
C ILE A 55 -2.75 6.39 16.25
N ALA A 56 -2.28 5.17 16.52
CA ALA A 56 -3.10 4.02 16.91
C ALA A 56 -3.97 4.25 18.16
N LYS A 57 -3.57 5.19 19.03
CA LYS A 57 -4.39 5.58 20.21
C LYS A 57 -5.68 6.31 19.84
N ARG A 58 -5.76 6.84 18.61
CA ARG A 58 -6.87 7.65 18.10
C ARG A 58 -7.55 7.03 16.88
N ASP A 59 -7.02 5.90 16.40
CA ASP A 59 -7.62 5.16 15.30
C ASP A 59 -8.87 4.41 15.80
N PRO A 60 -10.06 4.71 15.25
CA PRO A 60 -11.31 4.10 15.70
C PRO A 60 -11.54 2.70 15.12
N TRP A 61 -10.70 2.24 14.20
CA TRP A 61 -10.94 1.04 13.40
C TRP A 61 -9.81 0.01 13.48
N LEU A 62 -8.56 0.44 13.34
CA LEU A 62 -7.41 -0.45 13.18
C LEU A 62 -6.63 -0.63 14.49
N ALA A 63 -6.18 -1.87 14.73
CA ALA A 63 -5.33 -2.21 15.86
C ALA A 63 -4.05 -2.92 15.38
N VAL A 64 -2.89 -2.43 15.84
CA VAL A 64 -1.56 -2.97 15.48
C VAL A 64 -1.44 -4.48 15.68
N PRO A 65 -1.88 -5.08 16.81
CA PRO A 65 -1.77 -6.53 16.99
C PRO A 65 -2.53 -7.33 15.92
N GLY A 66 -3.75 -6.89 15.57
CA GLY A 66 -4.56 -7.56 14.56
C GLY A 66 -3.94 -7.46 13.17
N LEU A 67 -3.45 -6.28 12.80
CA LEU A 67 -2.78 -6.07 11.51
C LEU A 67 -1.48 -6.85 11.39
N ARG A 68 -0.67 -6.96 12.46
CA ARG A 68 0.53 -7.80 12.44
C ARG A 68 0.21 -9.26 12.24
N GLU A 69 -0.89 -9.75 12.82
CA GLU A 69 -1.33 -11.12 12.57
C GLU A 69 -1.83 -11.32 11.14
N CYS A 70 -2.62 -10.37 10.61
CA CYS A 70 -3.02 -10.37 9.20
C CYS A 70 -1.78 -10.36 8.28
N GLY A 71 -0.77 -9.56 8.60
CA GLY A 71 0.47 -9.44 7.85
C GLY A 71 1.26 -10.74 7.86
N ARG A 72 1.36 -11.40 9.03
CA ARG A 72 2.01 -12.71 9.19
C ARG A 72 1.31 -13.78 8.34
N VAL A 73 -0.02 -13.83 8.35
CA VAL A 73 -0.79 -14.78 7.54
C VAL A 73 -0.61 -14.51 6.04
N TRP A 74 -0.65 -13.24 5.64
CA TRP A 74 -0.45 -12.82 4.25
C TRP A 74 0.94 -13.17 3.72
N ALA A 75 1.99 -12.87 4.50
CA ALA A 75 3.38 -13.08 4.11
C ALA A 75 3.75 -14.56 3.93
N ARG A 76 3.09 -15.46 4.66
CA ARG A 76 3.43 -16.89 4.72
C ARG A 76 4.89 -17.12 5.09
N GLN A 77 5.77 -17.29 4.09
CA GLN A 77 7.21 -17.52 4.27
C GLN A 77 8.05 -16.30 3.88
N LEU A 78 7.42 -15.24 3.35
CA LEU A 78 8.13 -14.02 2.98
C LEU A 78 8.54 -13.24 4.23
N PRO A 79 9.75 -12.65 4.24
CA PRO A 79 10.12 -11.63 5.19
C PRO A 79 9.11 -10.47 5.20
N ALA A 80 8.90 -9.83 6.36
CA ALA A 80 7.92 -8.75 6.47
C ALA A 80 8.35 -7.47 5.72
N ASP A 81 9.64 -7.33 5.41
CA ASP A 81 10.21 -6.26 4.59
C ASP A 81 10.32 -6.63 3.11
N ASP A 82 9.84 -7.82 2.70
CA ASP A 82 9.78 -8.20 1.29
C ASP A 82 8.79 -7.30 0.54
N ASN A 83 9.24 -6.74 -0.58
CA ASN A 83 8.45 -5.76 -1.32
C ASN A 83 7.12 -6.26 -1.88
N ARG A 84 6.94 -7.57 -2.01
CA ARG A 84 5.68 -8.15 -2.47
C ARG A 84 4.57 -8.05 -1.42
N VAL A 85 4.94 -7.87 -0.16
CA VAL A 85 4.01 -7.77 0.97
C VAL A 85 4.09 -6.42 1.67
N SER A 86 5.24 -5.76 1.59
CA SER A 86 5.48 -4.40 2.07
C SER A 86 6.02 -3.53 0.93
N PRO A 87 5.16 -3.05 0.01
CA PRO A 87 5.59 -2.24 -1.13
C PRO A 87 6.28 -0.93 -0.71
N ILE A 88 6.26 -0.59 0.58
CA ILE A 88 7.01 0.55 1.11
C ILE A 88 8.51 0.51 0.79
N HIS A 89 9.07 -0.68 0.59
CA HIS A 89 10.50 -0.91 0.39
C HIS A 89 10.94 -0.92 -1.08
N VAL A 90 10.05 -0.58 -2.02
CA VAL A 90 10.43 -0.44 -3.44
C VAL A 90 10.71 1.00 -3.77
N GLU A 91 11.80 1.19 -4.50
CA GLU A 91 12.06 2.42 -5.25
C GLU A 91 11.01 2.60 -6.35
N LEU A 92 10.26 3.69 -6.23
CA LEU A 92 9.06 3.93 -7.03
C LEU A 92 9.42 4.59 -8.36
N HIS A 93 10.05 3.82 -9.24
CA HIS A 93 10.34 4.26 -10.60
C HIS A 93 9.12 4.03 -11.50
N ASN A 94 8.82 4.97 -12.39
CA ASN A 94 7.81 4.83 -13.43
C ASN A 94 6.38 4.55 -12.92
N LEU A 95 6.04 5.01 -11.71
CA LEU A 95 4.65 4.99 -11.27
C LEU A 95 3.80 5.98 -12.09
N PRO A 96 2.54 5.64 -12.39
CA PRO A 96 1.61 6.61 -12.94
C PRO A 96 1.35 7.74 -11.92
N PRO A 97 0.67 8.83 -12.31
CA PRO A 97 0.12 9.79 -11.35
C PRO A 97 -0.66 9.09 -10.23
N ILE A 98 -0.41 9.49 -8.98
CA ILE A 98 -1.00 8.85 -7.79
C ILE A 98 -1.90 9.83 -7.06
N ASP A 99 -3.18 9.46 -6.91
CA ASP A 99 -4.08 10.09 -5.96
C ASP A 99 -4.08 9.29 -4.66
N ARG A 100 -3.81 9.93 -3.53
CA ARG A 100 -3.76 9.27 -2.22
C ARG A 100 -4.68 9.94 -1.23
N TYR A 101 -5.56 9.15 -0.64
CA TYR A 101 -6.53 9.57 0.36
C TYR A 101 -6.28 8.80 1.64
N VAL A 102 -6.11 9.48 2.77
CA VAL A 102 -5.93 8.83 4.08
C VAL A 102 -6.40 9.78 5.19
N GLY A 103 -7.07 9.23 6.20
CA GLY A 103 -7.54 9.99 7.36
C GLY A 103 -6.40 10.36 8.31
N ASP A 104 -6.55 11.46 9.05
CA ASP A 104 -5.56 11.90 10.05
C ASP A 104 -5.50 11.00 11.31
N ARG A 105 -6.58 10.26 11.56
CA ARG A 105 -6.73 9.26 12.62
C ARG A 105 -6.53 7.82 12.12
N ASP A 106 -6.13 7.61 10.88
CA ASP A 106 -5.83 6.27 10.34
C ASP A 106 -4.36 5.94 10.61
N ILE A 107 -4.03 4.78 11.19
CA ILE A 107 -2.64 4.42 11.45
C ILE A 107 -1.77 4.40 10.19
N PHE A 108 -2.33 4.12 9.02
CA PHE A 108 -1.61 4.11 7.74
C PHE A 108 -1.19 5.51 7.28
N VAL A 109 -1.74 6.58 7.90
CA VAL A 109 -1.27 7.96 7.65
C VAL A 109 0.20 8.15 8.03
N ALA A 110 0.70 7.33 8.97
CA ALA A 110 2.09 7.35 9.38
C ALA A 110 3.02 7.17 8.17
N ASP A 111 2.74 6.15 7.36
CA ASP A 111 3.54 5.83 6.17
C ASP A 111 3.23 6.81 5.05
N CYS A 112 1.95 7.11 4.82
CA CYS A 112 1.54 8.04 3.77
C CYS A 112 2.25 9.40 3.86
N ARG A 113 2.54 9.92 5.05
CA ARG A 113 3.24 11.21 5.20
C ARG A 113 4.67 11.22 4.68
N HIS A 114 5.32 10.06 4.60
CA HIS A 114 6.74 9.94 4.22
C HIS A 114 6.95 9.19 2.91
N TYR A 115 5.91 8.51 2.40
CA TYR A 115 6.05 7.45 1.40
C TYR A 115 6.13 7.89 -0.07
N LEU A 116 5.96 9.16 -0.41
CA LEU A 116 6.07 9.61 -1.80
C LEU A 116 6.71 11.00 -1.79
N LYS A 117 7.98 11.07 -2.20
CA LYS A 117 8.61 12.30 -2.70
C LYS A 117 8.72 12.19 -4.21
#